data_AF-A0A1H0BUK2-F1
#
_entry.id   AF-A0A1H0BUK2-F1
#
_cell.length_a   1.000
_cell.length_b   1.000
_cell.length_c   1.000
_cell.angle_alpha   90.00
_cell.angle_beta   90.00
_cell.angle_gamma   90.00
#
_symmetry.space_group_name_H-M   'P 1'
#
loop_
_entity.id
_entity.type
_entity.pdbx_description
1 polymer ?
#
loop_
_entity_poly.entity_id
_entity_poly.type
_entity_poly.pdbx_seq_one_letter_code
_entity_poly.pdbx_strand_id
1 'polypeptide(L)'
;MSIRLLWMINLLLVAAVLVLLVLNQSLAATFTALASVLFSAYVSTVDKKRRRAGFVAEHTSVERILATHDLSRFREIRDRDGQLRTVREVRRAYPGMELTEAVKLVDNL
;
A
#
# COMPACT_ATOMS: atom_id res chain seq x y z
N MET A 1 4.49 3.61 -16.63
CA MET A 1 5.24 4.62 -15.84
C MET A 1 5.57 4.02 -14.48
N SER A 2 6.83 4.05 -14.04
CA SER A 2 7.24 3.43 -12.76
C SER A 2 6.79 4.28 -11.57
N ILE A 3 6.40 3.64 -10.45
CA ILE A 3 5.96 4.35 -9.24
C ILE A 3 7.03 5.34 -8.75
N ARG A 4 8.31 4.99 -8.94
CA ARG A 4 9.47 5.81 -8.61
C ARG A 4 9.47 7.13 -9.38
N LEU A 5 9.09 7.10 -10.66
CA LEU A 5 9.05 8.28 -11.51
C LEU A 5 7.92 9.24 -11.08
N LEU A 6 6.78 8.70 -10.63
CA LEU A 6 5.71 9.51 -10.02
C LEU A 6 6.20 10.20 -8.73
N TRP A 7 6.91 9.49 -7.86
CA TRP A 7 7.48 10.10 -6.64
C TRP A 7 8.52 11.18 -6.95
N MET A 8 9.35 11.01 -7.99
CA MET A 8 10.28 12.04 -8.45
C MET A 8 9.55 13.31 -8.92
N ILE A 9 8.45 13.17 -9.65
CA ILE A 9 7.62 14.32 -10.07
C ILE A 9 7.06 15.06 -8.85
N ASN A 10 6.59 14.32 -7.84
CA ASN A 10 6.09 14.96 -6.62
C ASN A 10 7.20 15.72 -5.87
N LEU A 11 8.42 15.18 -5.83
CA LEU A 11 9.58 15.87 -5.26
C LEU A 11 9.88 17.20 -5.98
N LEU A 12 9.78 17.20 -7.31
CA LEU A 12 9.95 18.43 -8.11
C LEU A 12 8.85 19.46 -7.82
N LEU A 13 7.61 19.03 -7.61
CA LEU A 13 6.52 19.94 -7.21
C LEU A 13 6.80 20.59 -5.85
N VAL A 14 7.29 19.83 -4.88
CA VAL A 14 7.67 20.36 -3.56
C VAL A 14 8.84 21.35 -3.69
N ALA A 15 9.85 21.03 -4.51
CA ALA A 15 10.94 21.95 -4.78
C ALA A 15 10.45 23.25 -5.45
N ALA A 16 9.49 23.17 -6.38
CA ALA A 16 8.89 24.33 -7.01
C ALA A 16 8.15 25.22 -6.00
N VAL A 17 7.46 24.64 -5.00
CA VAL A 17 6.85 25.41 -3.91
C VAL A 17 7.90 26.23 -3.16
N LEU A 18 9.04 25.63 -2.81
CA LEU A 18 10.12 26.33 -2.11
C LEU A 18 10.67 27.50 -2.93
N VAL A 19 10.91 27.28 -4.23
CA VAL A 19 11.37 28.34 -5.14
C VAL A 19 10.35 29.48 -5.23
N LEU A 20 9.06 29.16 -5.37
CA LEU A 20 7.99 30.16 -5.45
C LEU A 20 7.87 30.98 -4.16
N LEU A 21 8.08 30.36 -3.00
CA LEU A 21 8.13 31.08 -1.72
C LEU A 21 9.32 32.03 -1.65
N VAL A 22 10.51 31.61 -2.10
CA VAL A 22 11.69 32.49 -2.17
C VAL A 22 11.45 33.69 -3.11
N LEU A 23 10.69 33.49 -4.18
CA LEU A 23 10.30 34.55 -5.12
C LEU A 23 9.09 35.39 -4.64
N ASN A 24 8.63 35.20 -3.40
CA ASN A 24 7.47 35.89 -2.82
C ASN A 24 6.14 35.67 -3.58
N GLN A 25 6.04 34.59 -4.36
CA GLN A 25 4.84 34.21 -5.12
C GLN A 25 3.93 33.29 -4.28
N SER A 26 3.38 33.81 -3.19
CA SER A 26 2.64 33.04 -2.18
C SER A 26 1.39 32.33 -2.72
N LEU A 27 0.65 32.97 -3.62
CA LEU A 27 -0.54 32.36 -4.25
C LEU A 27 -0.16 31.17 -5.14
N ALA A 28 0.84 31.34 -6.01
CA ALA A 28 1.32 30.27 -6.87
C ALA A 28 1.87 29.11 -6.03
N ALA A 29 2.66 29.41 -4.99
CA ALA A 29 3.18 28.40 -4.07
C ALA A 29 2.05 27.58 -3.41
N THR A 30 0.95 28.22 -3.01
CA THR A 30 -0.20 27.55 -2.39
C THR A 30 -0.89 26.60 -3.37
N PHE A 31 -1.14 27.02 -4.61
CA PHE A 31 -1.74 26.15 -5.62
C PHE A 31 -0.82 24.98 -5.99
N THR A 32 0.48 25.21 -6.11
CA THR A 32 1.46 24.14 -6.36
C THR A 32 1.54 23.15 -5.20
N ALA A 33 1.47 23.63 -3.96
CA ALA A 33 1.42 22.78 -2.77
C ALA A 33 0.14 21.93 -2.74
N LEU A 34 -1.01 22.52 -3.04
CA LEU A 34 -2.27 21.79 -3.13
C LEU A 34 -2.21 20.71 -4.24
N ALA A 35 -1.66 21.06 -5.41
CA ALA A 35 -1.47 20.10 -6.50
C ALA A 35 -0.54 18.94 -6.08
N SER A 36 0.52 19.21 -5.34
CA SER A 36 1.42 18.16 -4.80
C SER A 36 0.69 17.22 -3.84
N VAL A 37 -0.15 17.74 -2.94
CA VAL A 37 -0.94 16.92 -2.01
C VAL A 37 -1.92 16.03 -2.77
N LEU A 38 -2.66 16.59 -3.72
CA LEU A 38 -3.60 15.84 -4.56
C LEU A 38 -2.90 14.77 -5.39
N PHE A 39 -1.75 15.12 -5.97
CA PHE A 39 -0.94 14.19 -6.74
C PHE A 39 -0.41 13.04 -5.87
N SER A 40 0.06 13.33 -4.65
CA SER A 40 0.49 12.30 -3.70
C SER A 40 -0.64 11.33 -3.32
N ALA A 41 -1.85 11.86 -3.07
CA ALA A 41 -3.03 11.04 -2.80
C ALA A 41 -3.41 10.14 -3.99
N TYR A 42 -3.32 10.68 -5.21
CA TYR A 42 -3.53 9.92 -6.44
C TYR A 42 -2.51 8.78 -6.60
N VAL A 43 -1.22 9.08 -6.46
CA VAL A 43 -0.14 8.08 -6.58
C VAL A 43 -0.31 6.94 -5.56
N SER A 44 -0.65 7.28 -4.32
CA SER A 44 -0.95 6.29 -3.27
C SER A 44 -2.13 5.38 -3.65
N THR A 45 -3.20 5.96 -4.17
CA THR A 45 -4.39 5.22 -4.59
C THR A 45 -4.09 4.27 -5.75
N VAL A 46 -3.30 4.73 -6.73
CA VAL A 46 -2.86 3.91 -7.86
C VAL A 46 -1.94 2.78 -7.40
N ASP A 47 -0.99 3.04 -6.49
CA ASP A 47 -0.11 1.99 -5.95
C ASP A 47 -0.92 0.93 -5.20
N LYS A 48 -1.88 1.35 -4.36
CA LYS A 48 -2.78 0.44 -3.65
C LYS A 48 -3.58 -0.43 -4.63
N LYS A 49 -4.16 0.19 -5.67
CA LYS A 49 -4.92 -0.54 -6.71
C LYS A 49 -4.03 -1.53 -7.47
N ARG A 50 -2.79 -1.14 -7.79
CA ARG A 50 -1.84 -2.00 -8.48
C ARG A 50 -1.42 -3.21 -7.65
N ARG A 51 -1.12 -3.02 -6.35
CA ARG A 51 -0.80 -4.13 -5.44
C ARG A 51 -1.97 -5.09 -5.30
N ARG A 52 -3.20 -4.55 -5.17
CA ARG A 52 -4.42 -5.38 -5.12
C ARG A 52 -4.64 -6.15 -6.43
N ALA A 53 -4.43 -5.51 -7.58
CA ALA A 53 -4.54 -6.19 -8.87
C ALA A 53 -3.49 -7.29 -9.03
N GLY A 54 -2.26 -7.09 -8.55
CA GLY A 54 -1.22 -8.13 -8.50
C GLY A 54 -1.63 -9.31 -7.62
N PHE A 55 -2.11 -9.04 -6.41
CA PHE A 55 -2.61 -10.07 -5.50
C PHE A 55 -3.77 -10.88 -6.10
N VAL A 56 -4.77 -10.21 -6.68
CA VAL A 56 -5.92 -10.88 -7.33
C VAL A 56 -5.48 -11.69 -8.55
N ALA A 57 -4.53 -11.19 -9.34
CA ALA A 57 -4.03 -11.93 -10.50
C ALA A 57 -3.28 -13.21 -10.10
N GLU A 58 -2.55 -13.19 -8.98
CA GLU A 58 -1.68 -14.29 -8.56
C GLU A 58 -2.39 -15.30 -7.65
N HIS A 59 -3.27 -14.84 -6.75
CA HIS A 59 -3.91 -15.67 -5.72
C HIS A 59 -5.42 -15.81 -5.89
N THR A 60 -6.02 -15.10 -6.87
CA THR A 60 -7.47 -15.05 -7.16
C THR A 60 -8.33 -14.48 -6.02
N SER A 61 -8.34 -15.10 -4.84
CA SER A 61 -9.07 -14.66 -3.64
C SER A 61 -8.58 -15.35 -2.36
N VAL A 62 -8.94 -14.78 -1.19
CA VAL A 62 -8.66 -15.36 0.14
C VAL A 62 -9.25 -16.76 0.29
N GLU A 63 -10.46 -16.99 -0.22
CA GLU A 63 -11.11 -18.30 -0.16
C GLU A 63 -10.31 -19.36 -0.94
N ARG A 64 -9.69 -18.96 -2.05
CA ARG A 64 -8.87 -19.88 -2.84
C ARG A 64 -7.58 -20.24 -2.11
N ILE A 65 -6.96 -19.30 -1.39
CA ILE A 65 -5.78 -19.56 -0.55
C ILE A 65 -6.12 -20.60 0.53
N LEU A 66 -7.25 -20.42 1.24
CA LEU A 66 -7.73 -21.38 2.24
C LEU A 66 -7.97 -22.79 1.66
N ALA A 67 -8.40 -22.87 0.39
CA ALA A 67 -8.71 -24.14 -0.26
C ALA A 67 -7.50 -24.83 -0.90
N THR A 68 -6.44 -24.10 -1.25
CA THR A 68 -5.35 -24.64 -2.08
C THR A 68 -3.99 -24.69 -1.39
N HIS A 69 -3.80 -23.89 -0.34
CA HIS A 69 -2.50 -23.79 0.33
C HIS A 69 -2.56 -24.42 1.72
N ASP A 70 -1.49 -25.11 2.09
CA ASP A 70 -1.35 -25.59 3.46
C ASP A 70 -1.02 -24.42 4.39
N LEU A 71 -1.96 -24.11 5.30
CA LEU A 71 -1.87 -23.01 6.24
C LEU A 71 -1.46 -23.44 7.64
N SER A 72 -1.09 -24.71 7.82
CA SER A 72 -0.63 -25.28 9.10
C SER A 72 0.48 -24.43 9.75
N ARG A 73 1.44 -23.94 8.96
CA ARG A 73 2.48 -23.00 9.44
C ARG A 73 1.91 -21.74 10.08
N PHE A 74 0.85 -21.15 9.54
CA PHE A 74 0.24 -19.95 10.12
C PHE A 74 -0.57 -20.25 11.37
N ARG A 75 -1.20 -21.43 11.43
CA ARG A 75 -1.88 -21.91 12.66
C ARG A 75 -0.87 -22.09 13.79
N GLU A 76 0.28 -22.73 13.54
CA GLU A 76 1.35 -22.87 14.55
C GLU A 76 1.87 -21.52 15.05
N ILE A 77 2.07 -20.55 14.15
CA ILE A 77 2.50 -19.19 14.53
C ILE A 77 1.42 -18.50 15.37
N ARG A 78 0.13 -18.70 15.04
CA ARG A 78 -0.98 -18.13 15.83
C ARG A 78 -1.00 -18.69 17.24
N ASP A 79 -0.83 -19.99 17.36
CA ASP A 79 -0.93 -20.68 18.64
C ASP A 79 0.28 -20.39 19.52
N ARG A 80 1.47 -20.19 18.94
CA ARG A 80 2.71 -19.88 19.68
C ARG A 80 2.89 -18.38 19.97
N ASP A 81 2.70 -17.54 18.96
CA ASP A 81 3.11 -16.13 18.99
C ASP A 81 1.92 -15.14 18.98
N GLY A 82 0.69 -15.65 18.87
CA GLY A 82 -0.54 -14.88 18.89
C GLY A 82 -0.98 -14.32 17.53
N GLN A 83 -2.26 -13.93 17.47
CA GLN A 83 -2.96 -13.50 16.25
C GLN A 83 -2.28 -12.35 15.50
N LEU A 84 -1.77 -11.35 16.24
CA LEU A 84 -1.17 -10.16 15.65
C LEU A 84 0.14 -10.47 14.90
N ARG A 85 0.92 -11.43 15.41
CA ARG A 85 2.14 -11.91 14.76
C ARG A 85 1.81 -12.72 13.51
N THR A 86 0.77 -13.56 13.57
CA THR A 86 0.29 -14.32 12.41
C THR A 86 -0.20 -13.42 11.29
N VAL A 87 -1.00 -12.39 11.59
CA VAL A 87 -1.47 -11.43 10.57
C VAL A 87 -0.29 -10.73 9.87
N ARG A 88 0.77 -10.39 10.63
CA ARG A 88 2.00 -9.83 10.04
C ARG A 88 2.71 -10.81 9.12
N GLU A 89 2.84 -12.07 9.52
CA GLU A 89 3.49 -13.11 8.70
C GLU A 89 2.66 -13.46 7.45
N VAL A 90 1.33 -13.53 7.56
CA VAL A 90 0.42 -13.70 6.42
C VAL A 90 0.60 -12.57 5.40
N ARG A 91 0.65 -11.31 5.85
CA ARG A 91 0.87 -10.17 4.94
C ARG A 91 2.27 -10.10 4.35
N ARG A 92 3.27 -10.74 4.99
CA ARG A 92 4.61 -10.90 4.42
C ARG A 92 4.63 -11.98 3.34
N ALA A 93 3.95 -13.10 3.59
CA ALA A 93 3.84 -14.20 2.64
C ALA A 93 2.98 -13.85 1.41
N TYR A 94 1.96 -13.00 1.59
CA TYR A 94 1.06 -12.56 0.52
C TYR A 94 1.11 -11.04 0.34
N PRO A 95 2.12 -10.51 -0.38
CA PRO A 95 2.25 -9.08 -0.63
C PRO A 95 1.04 -8.55 -1.41
N GLY A 96 0.35 -7.55 -0.86
CA GLY A 96 -0.81 -6.93 -1.51
C GLY A 96 -2.17 -7.38 -0.98
N MET A 97 -2.21 -8.39 -0.11
CA MET A 97 -3.42 -8.74 0.65
C MET A 97 -3.82 -7.57 1.58
N GLU A 98 -5.11 -7.23 1.58
CA GLU A 98 -5.61 -6.19 2.48
C GLU A 98 -5.55 -6.64 3.94
N LEU A 99 -5.42 -5.70 4.88
CA LEU A 99 -5.33 -6.04 6.30
C LEU A 99 -6.58 -6.79 6.78
N THR A 100 -7.75 -6.36 6.34
CA THR A 100 -9.04 -7.00 6.63
C THR A 100 -9.13 -8.42 6.09
N GLU A 101 -8.58 -8.67 4.90
CA GLU A 101 -8.49 -10.01 4.30
C GLU A 101 -7.52 -10.90 5.06
N ALA A 102 -6.36 -10.38 5.47
CA ALA A 102 -5.39 -11.12 6.28
C ALA A 102 -5.94 -11.48 7.67
N VAL A 103 -6.68 -10.56 8.31
CA VAL A 103 -7.37 -10.83 9.57
C VAL A 103 -8.43 -11.92 9.37
N LYS A 104 -9.28 -11.80 8.34
CA LYS A 104 -10.26 -12.84 8.01
C LYS A 104 -9.61 -14.20 7.76
N LEU A 105 -8.47 -14.25 7.06
CA LEU A 105 -7.74 -15.49 6.86
C LEU A 105 -7.35 -16.09 8.22
N VAL A 106 -6.72 -15.30 9.09
CA VAL A 106 -6.25 -15.74 10.41
C VAL A 106 -7.38 -16.16 11.35
N ASP A 107 -8.55 -15.52 11.26
CA ASP A 107 -9.74 -15.88 12.04
C ASP A 107 -10.32 -17.22 11.60
N ASN A 108 -10.19 -17.57 10.31
CA ASN A 108 -10.63 -18.85 9.75
C ASN A 108 -9.56 -19.95 9.80
N LEU A 109 -8.36 -19.67 10.32
CA LEU A 109 -7.28 -20.66 10.51
C LEU A 109 -7.61 -21.68 11.59
#